data_AF-F0NEG5-F1
#
_entry.id   AF-F0NEG5-F1
#
_cell.length_a   1.000
_cell.length_b   1.000
_cell.length_c   1.000
_cell.angle_alpha   90.00
_cell.angle_beta   90.00
_cell.angle_gamma   90.00
#
_symmetry.space_group_name_H-M   'P 1'
#
loop_
_entity.id
_entity.type
_entity.pdbx_description
1 polymer ?
#
loop_
_entity_poly.entity_id
_entity_poly.type
_entity_poly.pdbx_seq_one_letter_code
_entity_poly.pdbx_strand_id
1 'polypeptide(L)'
;MELENGTVYPPVTVPYAVIGHDIAHPIPNITIQPSSTIILKLSNGNMVPLTVYGVLQSTQSVVIGDTSDAIFIPLSEARALINPLGYFLVVLQAGSISEINTITTLLSYIYGNSLTVTTIQQAVSSVQVIITSFSFLVILIGSISLFVGAVGIMGITLARVYQRTREIGIMKTLRANN
;
A
#
# COMPACT_ATOMS: atom_id res chain seq x y z
N MET A 1 -40.73 15.04 45.15
CA MET A 1 -40.10 13.80 44.63
C MET A 1 -38.61 14.09 44.59
N GLU A 2 -37.93 13.85 45.71
CA GLU A 2 -36.51 14.20 45.88
C GLU A 2 -35.64 13.00 45.51
N LEU A 3 -34.57 13.29 44.78
CA LEU A 3 -33.54 12.33 44.41
C LEU A 3 -32.44 12.36 45.49
N GLU A 4 -32.15 11.20 46.04
CA GLU A 4 -31.26 10.98 47.19
C GLU A 4 -29.77 10.90 46.78
N ASN A 5 -29.47 10.59 45.51
CA ASN A 5 -28.15 10.75 44.90
C ASN A 5 -28.22 10.48 43.38
N GLY A 6 -27.49 11.25 42.57
CA GLY A 6 -27.35 11.05 41.12
C GLY A 6 -27.91 12.19 40.26
N THR A 7 -27.28 12.45 39.13
CA THR A 7 -27.68 13.52 38.19
C THR A 7 -28.64 13.00 37.14
N VAL A 8 -29.66 13.80 36.83
CA VAL A 8 -30.59 13.59 35.73
C VAL A 8 -29.85 13.95 34.44
N TYR A 9 -29.41 12.94 33.68
CA TYR A 9 -28.83 13.01 32.32
C TYR A 9 -27.65 13.98 32.11
N PRO A 10 -26.45 13.52 31.73
CA PRO A 10 -25.53 14.38 30.99
C PRO A 10 -25.95 14.40 29.50
N PRO A 11 -26.39 15.53 28.93
CA PRO A 11 -26.64 15.62 27.50
C PRO A 11 -25.35 16.08 26.83
N VAL A 12 -24.39 15.17 26.72
CA VAL A 12 -23.28 15.34 25.76
C VAL A 12 -22.82 13.94 25.37
N THR A 13 -23.43 13.39 24.33
CA THR A 13 -22.77 12.37 23.52
C THR A 13 -21.61 13.08 22.86
N VAL A 14 -20.48 13.15 23.57
CA VAL A 14 -19.23 13.68 23.01
C VAL A 14 -18.97 12.86 21.74
N PRO A 15 -18.84 13.51 20.58
CA PRO A 15 -18.66 12.78 19.34
C PRO A 15 -17.41 11.92 19.45
N TYR A 16 -17.54 10.63 19.12
CA TYR A 16 -16.43 9.70 19.17
C TYR A 16 -15.59 9.87 17.91
N ALA A 17 -14.27 9.97 18.07
CA ALA A 17 -13.32 9.95 16.97
C ALA A 17 -12.31 8.82 17.10
N VAL A 18 -11.86 8.32 15.96
CA VAL A 18 -10.66 7.52 15.86
C VAL A 18 -9.57 8.40 15.26
N ILE A 19 -8.42 8.49 15.93
CA ILE A 19 -7.31 9.36 15.50
C ILE A 19 -6.19 8.56 14.85
N GLY A 20 -5.49 9.16 13.91
CA GLY A 20 -4.27 8.64 13.32
C GLY A 20 -3.10 8.56 14.32
N HIS A 21 -2.09 7.75 13.97
CA HIS A 21 -0.94 7.49 14.82
C HIS A 21 -0.15 8.74 15.21
N ASP A 22 0.03 9.68 14.29
CA ASP A 22 0.86 10.87 14.49
C ASP A 22 0.12 11.91 15.33
N ILE A 23 -1.21 11.97 15.22
CA ILE A 23 -2.06 12.79 16.10
C ILE A 23 -2.04 12.25 17.53
N ALA A 24 -1.97 10.92 17.68
CA ALA A 24 -1.83 10.30 19.01
C ALA A 24 -0.44 10.48 19.63
N HIS A 25 0.59 10.79 18.81
CA HIS A 25 1.97 11.01 19.24
C HIS A 25 2.52 12.36 18.71
N PRO A 26 1.95 13.50 19.11
CA PRO A 26 2.33 14.81 18.56
C PRO A 26 3.74 15.25 18.98
N ILE A 27 4.28 14.67 20.05
CA ILE A 27 5.62 14.92 20.58
C ILE A 27 6.20 13.61 21.14
N PRO A 28 7.53 13.42 21.07
CA PRO A 28 8.17 12.29 21.72
C PRO A 28 7.80 12.27 23.19
N ASN A 29 7.30 11.11 23.67
CA ASN A 29 6.94 10.86 25.07
C ASN A 29 5.57 11.38 25.56
N ILE A 30 4.70 11.89 24.68
CA ILE A 30 3.28 12.10 24.99
C ILE A 30 2.43 11.23 24.08
N THR A 31 1.69 10.31 24.68
CA THR A 31 0.72 9.45 23.98
C THR A 31 -0.68 9.81 24.44
N ILE A 32 -1.53 10.16 23.47
CA ILE A 32 -2.96 10.36 23.69
C ILE A 32 -3.60 8.97 23.80
N GLN A 33 -4.05 8.61 24.99
CA GLN A 33 -4.70 7.32 25.24
C GLN A 33 -6.19 7.36 24.84
N PRO A 34 -6.78 6.21 24.45
CA PRO A 34 -8.22 6.09 24.27
C PRO A 34 -8.97 6.57 25.53
N SER A 35 -10.08 7.28 25.33
CA SER A 35 -10.90 7.98 26.34
C SER A 35 -10.48 9.42 26.69
N SER A 36 -9.40 9.95 26.11
CA SER A 36 -9.08 11.37 26.27
C SER A 36 -9.99 12.25 25.40
N THR A 37 -10.38 13.43 25.90
CA THR A 37 -11.08 14.44 25.11
C THR A 37 -10.08 15.36 24.42
N ILE A 38 -10.17 15.46 23.10
CA ILE A 38 -9.42 16.38 22.26
C ILE A 38 -10.34 17.50 21.77
N ILE A 39 -9.78 18.68 21.52
CA ILE A 39 -10.54 19.81 20.97
C ILE A 39 -10.19 19.92 19.49
N LEU A 40 -11.17 19.70 18.62
CA LEU A 40 -11.03 19.97 17.21
C LEU A 40 -11.34 21.44 16.95
N LYS A 41 -10.35 22.16 16.42
CA LYS A 41 -10.54 23.52 15.92
C LYS A 41 -10.87 23.42 14.43
N LEU A 42 -12.14 23.65 14.09
CA LEU A 42 -12.57 23.69 12.70
C LEU A 42 -12.08 24.99 12.04
N SER A 43 -11.93 24.96 10.71
CA SER A 43 -11.49 26.11 9.90
C SER A 43 -12.42 27.34 10.04
N ASN A 44 -13.68 27.11 10.40
CA ASN A 44 -14.67 28.16 10.70
C ASN A 44 -14.48 28.83 12.09
N GLY A 45 -13.47 28.44 12.87
CA GLY A 45 -13.18 28.98 14.20
C GLY A 45 -13.92 28.27 15.34
N ASN A 46 -14.83 27.34 15.04
CA ASN A 46 -15.57 26.61 16.07
C ASN A 46 -14.69 25.55 16.73
N MET A 47 -14.77 25.48 18.05
CA MET A 47 -14.12 24.46 18.87
C MET A 47 -15.13 23.40 19.25
N VAL A 48 -14.87 22.15 18.86
CA VAL A 48 -15.73 21.01 19.20
C VAL A 48 -14.92 20.01 20.02
N PRO A 49 -15.33 19.69 21.27
CA PRO A 49 -14.71 18.60 22.02
C PRO A 49 -15.12 17.25 21.41
N LEU A 50 -14.14 16.39 21.14
CA LEU A 50 -14.33 15.00 20.73
C LEU A 50 -13.65 14.06 21.70
N THR A 51 -14.28 12.92 21.97
CA THR A 51 -13.65 11.86 22.76
C THR A 51 -12.99 10.85 21.84
N VAL A 52 -11.71 10.59 22.08
CA VAL A 52 -10.94 9.60 21.33
C VAL A 52 -11.39 8.20 21.74
N TYR A 53 -11.98 7.44 20.83
CA TYR A 53 -12.38 6.05 21.09
C TYR A 53 -11.26 5.06 20.73
N GLY A 54 -10.39 5.42 19.79
CA GLY A 54 -9.29 4.56 19.37
C GLY A 54 -8.21 5.31 18.59
N VAL A 55 -7.04 4.68 18.49
CA VAL A 55 -5.89 5.15 17.73
C VAL A 55 -5.62 4.15 16.61
N LEU A 56 -5.51 4.64 15.37
CA LEU A 56 -5.12 3.83 14.22
C LEU A 56 -3.61 3.59 14.22
N GLN A 57 -3.22 2.43 13.71
CA GLN A 57 -1.83 2.14 13.39
C GLN A 57 -1.41 2.95 12.16
N SER A 58 -0.19 3.50 12.18
CA SER A 58 0.37 4.20 11.02
C SER A 58 0.33 3.29 9.79
N THR A 59 -0.54 3.64 8.85
CA THR A 59 -0.77 2.90 7.62
C THR A 59 -0.87 3.89 6.48
N GLN A 60 0.00 3.74 5.49
CA GLN A 60 -0.11 4.48 4.24
C GLN A 60 -1.12 3.76 3.35
N SER A 61 -2.22 4.42 3.02
CA SER A 61 -3.22 3.88 2.10
C SER A 61 -3.08 4.54 0.75
N VAL A 62 -3.05 3.74 -0.31
CA VAL A 62 -3.05 4.23 -1.70
C VAL A 62 -4.36 4.94 -2.04
N VAL A 63 -5.46 4.62 -1.34
CA VAL A 63 -6.81 5.10 -1.68
C VAL A 63 -7.19 6.38 -0.92
N ILE A 64 -6.91 6.42 0.38
CA ILE A 64 -7.30 7.53 1.28
C ILE A 64 -6.10 8.40 1.70
N GLY A 65 -4.90 8.09 1.21
CA GLY A 65 -3.67 8.81 1.55
C GLY A 65 -3.09 8.40 2.90
N ASP A 66 -2.32 9.31 3.50
CA ASP A 66 -1.75 9.10 4.82
C ASP A 66 -2.84 9.18 5.90
N THR A 67 -3.08 8.06 6.57
CA THR A 67 -4.08 7.99 7.65
C THR A 67 -3.49 8.32 9.02
N SER A 68 -2.17 8.57 9.09
CA SER A 68 -1.44 8.82 10.34
C SER A 68 -1.75 10.22 10.90
N ASP A 69 -2.03 11.19 10.03
CA ASP A 69 -2.45 12.56 10.38
C ASP A 69 -3.95 12.81 10.14
N ALA A 70 -4.76 11.75 10.10
CA ALA A 70 -6.20 11.84 9.84
C ALA A 70 -7.03 11.61 11.12
N ILE A 71 -8.17 12.32 11.21
CA ILE A 71 -9.17 12.11 12.25
C ILE A 71 -10.44 11.55 11.59
N PHE A 72 -10.85 10.38 12.04
CA PHE A 72 -12.05 9.70 11.56
C PHE A 72 -13.20 9.95 12.53
N ILE A 73 -14.25 10.58 12.03
CA ILE A 73 -15.48 10.89 12.76
C ILE A 73 -16.62 10.20 12.02
N PRO A 74 -17.55 9.52 12.71
CA PRO A 74 -18.67 8.92 12.02
C PRO A 74 -19.55 10.00 11.37
N LEU A 75 -20.17 9.62 10.24
CA LEU A 75 -20.84 10.58 9.36
C LEU A 75 -22.02 11.28 10.03
N SER A 76 -22.71 10.60 10.95
CA SER A 76 -23.80 11.15 11.75
C SER A 76 -23.36 12.36 12.57
N GLU A 77 -22.23 12.24 13.25
CA GLU A 77 -21.62 13.25 14.10
C GLU A 77 -21.05 14.38 13.25
N ALA A 78 -20.34 14.05 12.17
CA ALA A 78 -19.83 15.05 11.24
C ALA A 78 -20.95 15.90 10.61
N ARG A 79 -22.11 15.30 10.30
CA ARG A 79 -23.27 16.07 9.80
C ARG A 79 -23.86 16.98 10.85
N ALA A 80 -23.99 16.52 12.09
CA ALA A 80 -24.50 17.32 13.20
C ALA A 80 -23.56 18.50 13.52
N LEU A 81 -22.25 18.33 13.35
CA LEU A 81 -21.24 19.34 13.69
C LEU A 81 -20.96 20.35 12.56
N ILE A 82 -20.95 19.89 11.30
CA ILE A 82 -20.37 20.65 10.18
C ILE A 82 -21.34 20.83 9.00
N ASN A 83 -22.46 20.07 8.97
CA ASN A 83 -23.44 20.05 7.89
C ASN A 83 -22.84 20.20 6.47
N PRO A 84 -21.99 19.26 6.03
CA PRO A 84 -21.27 19.40 4.77
C PRO A 84 -22.22 19.41 3.56
N LEU A 85 -21.95 20.30 2.60
CA LEU A 85 -22.75 20.50 1.38
C LEU A 85 -22.58 19.37 0.33
N GLY A 86 -21.77 18.34 0.61
CA GLY A 86 -21.52 17.25 -0.31
C GLY A 86 -20.57 16.19 0.24
N TYR A 87 -20.34 15.14 -0.55
CA TYR A 87 -19.39 14.07 -0.22
C TYR A 87 -18.11 14.27 -1.04
N PHE A 88 -16.97 14.22 -0.36
CA PHE A 88 -15.67 14.32 -1.01
C PHE A 88 -15.22 13.00 -1.64
N LEU A 89 -15.44 11.88 -0.93
CA LEU A 89 -15.02 10.55 -1.35
C LEU A 89 -16.03 9.51 -0.89
N VAL A 90 -16.38 8.58 -1.78
CA VAL A 90 -17.20 7.42 -1.46
C VAL A 90 -16.40 6.17 -1.82
N VAL A 91 -16.10 5.35 -0.83
CA VAL A 91 -15.40 4.08 -1.02
C VAL A 91 -16.43 2.96 -1.11
N LEU A 92 -16.41 2.23 -2.21
CA LEU A 92 -17.26 1.07 -2.44
C LEU A 92 -16.41 -0.19 -2.41
N GLN A 93 -16.81 -1.15 -1.59
CA GLN A 93 -16.21 -2.48 -1.56
C GLN A 93 -17.14 -3.45 -2.30
N ALA A 94 -16.69 -3.93 -3.45
CA ALA A 94 -17.40 -4.96 -4.20
C ALA A 94 -17.12 -6.35 -3.59
N GLY A 95 -18.11 -7.25 -3.63
CA GLY A 95 -17.97 -8.62 -3.15
C GLY A 95 -17.13 -9.49 -4.09
N SER A 96 -17.07 -9.15 -5.39
CA SER A 96 -16.28 -9.86 -6.38
C SER A 96 -15.62 -8.91 -7.40
N ILE A 97 -14.49 -9.34 -7.96
CA ILE A 97 -13.74 -8.56 -8.97
C ILE A 97 -14.56 -8.40 -10.27
N SER A 98 -15.38 -9.39 -10.61
CA SER A 98 -16.23 -9.34 -11.80
C SER A 98 -17.30 -8.25 -11.71
N GLU A 99 -17.80 -7.97 -10.51
CA GLU A 99 -18.80 -6.91 -10.28
C GLU A 99 -18.19 -5.51 -10.38
N ILE A 100 -16.89 -5.34 -10.11
CA ILE A 100 -16.23 -4.03 -10.14
C ILE A 100 -16.43 -3.37 -11.51
N ASN A 101 -16.20 -4.11 -12.60
CA ASN A 101 -16.38 -3.58 -13.95
C ASN A 101 -17.83 -3.18 -14.21
N THR A 102 -18.80 -4.02 -13.86
CA THR A 102 -20.23 -3.72 -14.01
C THR A 102 -20.66 -2.50 -13.20
N ILE A 103 -20.18 -2.39 -11.95
CA ILE A 103 -20.44 -1.27 -11.05
C ILE A 103 -19.83 0.01 -11.63
N THR A 104 -18.58 -0.04 -12.10
CA THR A 104 -17.94 1.14 -12.71
C THR A 104 -18.67 1.61 -13.96
N THR A 105 -19.07 0.70 -14.86
CA THR A 105 -19.84 1.04 -16.06
C THR A 105 -21.19 1.63 -15.71
N LEU A 106 -21.89 1.07 -14.71
CA LEU A 106 -23.20 1.55 -14.28
C LEU A 106 -23.10 2.92 -13.59
N LEU A 107 -22.07 3.15 -12.75
CA LEU A 107 -21.83 4.46 -12.14
C LEU A 107 -21.47 5.51 -13.18
N SER A 108 -20.62 5.19 -14.15
CA SER A 108 -20.29 6.09 -15.26
C SER A 108 -21.49 6.35 -16.18
N TYR A 109 -22.43 5.40 -16.30
CA TYR A 109 -23.66 5.60 -17.05
C TYR A 109 -24.65 6.53 -16.34
N ILE A 110 -24.87 6.34 -15.03
CA ILE A 110 -25.84 7.13 -14.25
C ILE A 110 -25.33 8.54 -13.97
N TYR A 111 -24.06 8.66 -13.60
CA TYR A 111 -23.46 9.93 -13.17
C TYR A 111 -22.58 10.60 -14.22
N GLY A 112 -22.45 10.00 -15.41
CA GLY A 112 -21.69 10.55 -16.52
C GLY A 112 -20.21 10.80 -16.16
N ASN A 113 -19.68 11.91 -16.68
CA ASN A 113 -18.27 12.31 -16.50
C ASN A 113 -18.02 13.13 -15.23
N SER A 114 -19.01 13.26 -14.34
CA SER A 114 -18.93 14.04 -13.10
C SER A 114 -18.30 13.26 -11.93
N LEU A 115 -18.04 11.96 -12.11
CA LEU A 115 -17.44 11.08 -11.12
C LEU A 115 -16.20 10.39 -11.70
N THR A 116 -15.04 10.63 -11.09
CA THR A 116 -13.83 9.86 -11.38
C THR A 116 -13.89 8.56 -10.59
N VAL A 117 -14.20 7.46 -11.27
CA VAL A 117 -14.20 6.13 -10.67
C VAL A 117 -12.80 5.54 -10.83
N THR A 118 -12.05 5.46 -9.75
CA THR A 118 -10.73 4.82 -9.72
C THR A 118 -10.85 3.45 -9.06
N THR A 119 -10.43 2.40 -9.76
CA THR A 119 -10.45 1.03 -9.23
C THR A 119 -9.07 0.65 -8.69
N ILE A 120 -9.03 -0.07 -7.58
CA ILE A 120 -7.78 -0.62 -7.02
C ILE A 120 -7.13 -1.59 -8.01
N GLN A 121 -7.94 -2.30 -8.80
CA GLN A 121 -7.47 -3.25 -9.82
C GLN A 121 -6.55 -2.57 -10.86
N GLN A 122 -6.84 -1.33 -11.25
CA GLN A 122 -6.04 -0.60 -12.24
C GLN A 122 -4.66 -0.21 -11.69
N ALA A 123 -4.58 0.13 -10.40
CA ALA A 123 -3.32 0.41 -9.72
C ALA A 123 -2.46 -0.87 -9.63
N VAL A 124 -3.06 -1.99 -9.20
CA VAL A 124 -2.37 -3.30 -9.11
C VAL A 124 -1.90 -3.77 -10.48
N SER A 125 -2.74 -3.64 -11.50
CA SER A 125 -2.42 -4.08 -12.87
C SER A 125 -1.22 -3.29 -13.44
N SER A 126 -1.16 -1.99 -13.18
CA SER A 126 -0.02 -1.15 -13.59
C SER A 126 1.29 -1.63 -12.97
N VAL A 127 1.28 -1.93 -11.67
CA VAL A 127 2.46 -2.46 -10.97
C VAL A 127 2.86 -3.82 -11.53
N GLN A 128 1.88 -4.69 -11.82
CA GLN A 128 2.16 -6.01 -12.39
C GLN A 128 2.83 -5.92 -13.76
N VAL A 129 2.40 -4.99 -14.62
CA VAL A 129 3.02 -4.75 -15.94
C VAL A 129 4.48 -4.31 -15.77
N ILE A 130 4.76 -3.42 -14.82
CA ILE A 130 6.12 -2.97 -14.52
C ILE A 130 6.98 -4.16 -14.06
N ILE A 131 6.54 -4.92 -13.07
CA ILE A 131 7.26 -6.09 -12.54
C ILE A 131 7.54 -7.12 -13.64
N THR A 132 6.56 -7.39 -14.50
CA THR A 132 6.69 -8.35 -15.59
C THR A 132 7.72 -7.87 -16.62
N SER A 133 7.72 -6.58 -16.92
CA SER A 133 8.69 -5.97 -17.86
C SER A 133 10.12 -6.04 -17.32
N PHE A 134 10.32 -5.73 -16.03
CA PHE A 134 11.62 -5.89 -15.37
C PHE A 134 12.07 -7.35 -15.32
N SER A 135 11.15 -8.28 -15.04
CA SER A 135 11.47 -9.71 -15.03
C SER A 135 11.95 -10.18 -16.40
N PHE A 136 11.29 -9.75 -17.47
CA PHE A 136 11.71 -10.05 -18.84
C PHE A 136 13.10 -9.50 -19.16
N LEU A 137 13.38 -8.26 -18.75
CA LEU A 137 14.70 -7.64 -18.91
C LEU A 137 15.80 -8.44 -18.21
N VAL A 138 15.55 -8.85 -16.96
CA VAL A 138 16.50 -9.64 -16.17
C VAL A 138 16.76 -11.00 -16.82
N ILE A 139 15.71 -11.68 -17.30
CA ILE A 139 15.85 -12.96 -18.02
C ILE A 139 16.68 -12.76 -19.29
N LEU A 140 16.43 -11.69 -20.04
CA LEU A 140 17.15 -11.40 -21.27
C LEU A 140 18.64 -11.17 -21.01
N ILE A 141 18.99 -10.31 -20.06
CA ILE A 141 20.40 -10.06 -19.68
C ILE A 141 21.03 -11.33 -19.09
N GLY A 142 20.29 -12.07 -18.25
CA GLY A 142 20.74 -13.33 -17.68
C GLY A 142 21.06 -14.39 -18.74
N SER A 143 20.23 -14.50 -19.78
CA SER A 143 20.46 -15.43 -20.89
C SER A 143 21.71 -15.09 -21.70
N ILE A 144 21.97 -13.80 -21.95
CA ILE A 144 23.20 -13.33 -22.62
C ILE A 144 24.41 -13.65 -21.75
N SER A 145 24.34 -13.36 -20.45
CA SER A 145 25.43 -13.64 -19.50
C SER A 145 25.75 -15.13 -19.44
N LEU A 146 24.73 -15.99 -19.40
CA LEU A 146 24.88 -17.44 -19.43
C LEU A 146 25.53 -17.91 -20.74
N PHE A 147 25.10 -17.35 -21.88
CA PHE A 147 25.63 -17.72 -23.19
C PHE A 147 27.11 -17.34 -23.34
N VAL A 148 27.50 -16.13 -22.94
CA VAL A 148 28.90 -15.68 -22.97
C VAL A 148 29.77 -16.53 -22.03
N GLY A 149 29.26 -16.86 -20.84
CA GLY A 149 29.92 -17.78 -19.92
C GLY A 149 30.15 -19.17 -20.52
N ALA A 150 29.14 -19.72 -21.20
CA ALA A 150 29.24 -21.03 -21.86
C ALA A 150 30.31 -21.05 -22.95
N VAL A 151 30.34 -20.02 -23.82
CA VAL A 151 31.37 -19.89 -24.86
C VAL A 151 32.76 -19.75 -24.26
N GLY A 152 32.90 -18.98 -23.17
CA GLY A 152 34.18 -18.80 -22.47
C GLY A 152 34.72 -20.10 -21.89
N ILE A 153 33.88 -20.88 -21.20
CA ILE A 153 34.25 -22.19 -20.66
C ILE A 153 34.68 -23.15 -21.77
N MET A 154 33.95 -23.15 -22.90
CA MET A 154 34.26 -23.99 -24.04
C MET A 154 35.64 -23.65 -24.63
N GLY A 155 35.97 -22.35 -24.74
CA GLY A 155 37.28 -21.88 -25.22
C GLY A 155 38.44 -22.34 -24.34
N ILE A 156 38.33 -22.16 -23.01
CA ILE A 156 39.38 -22.60 -22.07
C ILE A 156 39.54 -24.11 -22.11
N THR A 157 38.43 -24.85 -22.12
CA THR A 157 38.47 -26.32 -22.14
C THR A 157 39.10 -26.84 -23.43
N LEU A 158 38.77 -26.26 -24.58
CA LEU A 158 39.35 -26.62 -25.87
C LEU A 158 40.86 -26.35 -25.92
N ALA A 159 41.31 -25.19 -25.42
CA ALA A 159 42.74 -24.86 -25.35
C ALA A 159 43.53 -25.85 -24.46
N ARG A 160 42.96 -26.25 -23.31
CA ARG A 160 43.56 -27.27 -22.42
C ARG A 160 43.68 -28.62 -23.11
N VAL A 161 42.67 -29.02 -23.88
CA VAL A 161 42.72 -30.27 -24.66
C VAL A 161 43.82 -30.16 -25.71
N TYR A 162 43.90 -29.09 -26.49
CA TYR A 162 44.96 -28.92 -27.50
C TYR A 162 46.39 -28.99 -26.93
N GLN A 163 46.61 -28.38 -25.76
CA GLN A 163 47.88 -28.49 -25.04
C GLN A 163 48.19 -29.95 -24.69
N ARG A 164 47.23 -30.66 -24.10
CA ARG A 164 47.38 -32.08 -23.78
C ARG A 164 47.48 -32.98 -25.01
N THR A 165 46.82 -32.69 -26.13
CA THR A 165 46.93 -33.52 -27.34
C THR A 165 48.34 -33.45 -27.91
N ARG A 166 49.00 -32.29 -27.83
CA ARG A 166 50.40 -32.14 -28.20
C ARG A 166 51.30 -32.98 -27.29
N GLU A 167 51.11 -32.90 -25.97
CA GLU A 167 51.83 -33.73 -24.99
C GLU A 167 51.61 -35.24 -25.20
N ILE A 168 50.38 -35.66 -25.50
CA ILE A 168 50.06 -37.06 -25.79
C ILE A 168 50.71 -37.50 -27.10
N GLY A 169 50.77 -36.63 -28.11
CA GLY A 169 51.42 -36.91 -29.40
C GLY A 169 52.90 -37.25 -29.26
N ILE A 170 53.66 -36.42 -28.52
CA ILE A 170 55.07 -36.70 -28.22
C ILE A 170 55.28 -37.92 -27.32
N MET A 171 54.37 -38.20 -26.37
CA MET A 171 54.44 -39.46 -25.59
C MET A 171 54.19 -40.70 -26.44
N LYS A 172 53.31 -40.62 -27.43
CA LYS A 172 52.97 -41.75 -28.31
C LYS A 172 54.16 -42.17 -29.18
N THR A 173 54.93 -41.22 -29.71
CA THR A 173 56.10 -41.54 -30.54
C THR A 173 57.25 -42.12 -29.73
N LEU A 174 57.44 -41.69 -28.48
CA LEU A 174 58.44 -42.29 -27.59
C LEU A 174 58.10 -43.72 -27.19
N ARG A 175 56.82 -44.04 -26.91
CA ARG A 175 56.39 -45.40 -26.51
C ARG A 175 56.26 -46.39 -27.66
N ALA A 176 56.20 -45.93 -28.91
CA ALA A 176 56.05 -46.81 -30.07
C ALA A 176 57.37 -47.46 -30.53
N ASN A 177 58.52 -47.05 -29.97
CA ASN A 177 59.84 -47.45 -30.44
C ASN A 177 60.56 -48.44 -29.50
N ASN A 178 59.82 -49.12 -28.62
CA ASN A 178 60.24 -50.25 -27.79
C ASN A 178 59.08 -51.25 -27.67
#